data_AF-F4KTV8-F1
#
_entry.id   AF-F4KTV8-F1
#
_cell.length_a   1.000
_cell.length_b   1.000
_cell.length_c   1.000
_cell.angle_alpha   90.00
_cell.angle_beta   90.00
_cell.angle_gamma   90.00
#
_symmetry.space_group_name_H-M   'P 1'
#
loop_
_entity.id
_entity.type
_entity.pdbx_description
1 polymer ?
#
loop_
_entity_poly.entity_id
_entity_poly.type
_entity_poly.pdbx_seq_one_letter_code
_entity_poly.pdbx_strand_id
1 'polypeptide(L)'
;MSFILAVVLTGCSFFKPASSTGTTTPDKVPAEYSSTPRQNNPAQTGTVSVYDPVKREWVVVQTKPQEKIDTIRWKEGSGAVPITADAARLPVPNSDRGSVPVIPGVQNNNPNPVSPVNQPGQYRNTSPYNIAVLLPFMSGQGSGSVEGNSVAEWAIQYYGGLKMALSALDLEGIRLNVSVLDTKADTNEMYRLLRYPDVQNAQLLMGPYRRDNIKIVAEYAKRSNKPMVSPFSAVGTLTQDNPNYIQMNPSLESHCQALLNHALSEFKPDEIVVVTRNVVGEQNCLEFLRKAYAPKRALGNPAIQEYFLQGDEKSYGTINLRPYIQNKTQAAIIVPSWADETYIFYLLRAVKSAKANGQKVVVYGMPQWVDFEHMEFDLYEQCQVRVSQVAFIDDQSPEILNFKKEFFARYAALPNPEAFAGYDQMIYFGRLLANFGPNVKDHLERNQGKGLHTGFTFTRVVNSVPFGGEQFAPTQRYENQFVHILEFAGYQFRPLPVIPR
;
A
#
# COMPACT_ATOMS: atom_id res chain seq x y z
N MET A 1 9.58 -66.15 17.67
CA MET A 1 10.55 -65.42 16.82
C MET A 1 10.07 -65.53 15.38
N SER A 2 9.67 -64.42 14.77
CA SER A 2 9.90 -64.11 13.35
C SER A 2 9.24 -62.76 13.03
N PHE A 3 10.10 -61.80 12.72
CA PHE A 3 9.81 -60.46 12.25
C PHE A 3 9.22 -60.51 10.83
N ILE A 4 8.25 -59.65 10.54
CA ILE A 4 7.87 -59.30 9.16
C ILE A 4 8.35 -57.86 8.92
N LEU A 5 9.33 -57.74 8.03
CA LEU A 5 9.95 -56.52 7.54
C LEU A 5 9.24 -56.10 6.24
N ALA A 6 8.70 -54.88 6.21
CA ALA A 6 8.12 -54.27 5.01
C ALA A 6 9.20 -53.57 4.19
N VAL A 7 9.27 -53.87 2.89
CA VAL A 7 10.13 -53.21 1.90
C VAL A 7 9.28 -52.24 1.08
N VAL A 8 9.66 -50.97 1.09
CA VAL A 8 9.11 -49.88 0.26
C VAL A 8 10.00 -49.75 -0.99
N LEU A 9 9.40 -49.87 -2.18
CA LEU A 9 10.05 -49.54 -3.45
C LEU A 9 9.67 -48.12 -3.88
N THR A 10 10.69 -47.30 -4.06
CA THR A 10 10.67 -45.97 -4.65
C THR A 10 10.81 -46.06 -6.17
N GLY A 11 10.02 -45.28 -6.90
CA GLY A 11 10.10 -45.15 -8.36
C GLY A 11 10.33 -43.69 -8.76
N CYS A 12 11.58 -43.35 -9.08
CA CYS A 12 11.96 -42.13 -9.79
C CYS A 12 12.11 -42.45 -11.29
N SER A 13 11.37 -41.78 -12.17
CA SER A 13 11.73 -41.56 -13.60
C SER A 13 10.77 -40.52 -14.21
N PHE A 14 11.07 -39.64 -15.15
CA PHE A 14 12.30 -39.11 -15.77
C PHE A 14 11.82 -38.01 -16.76
N PHE A 15 12.57 -36.93 -16.93
CA PHE A 15 12.41 -35.92 -17.99
C PHE A 15 12.73 -36.48 -19.40
N LYS A 16 12.02 -36.06 -20.46
CA LYS A 16 12.55 -35.41 -21.72
C LYS A 16 11.51 -35.32 -22.90
N PRO A 17 11.76 -34.52 -23.97
CA PRO A 17 10.80 -33.59 -24.61
C PRO A 17 10.29 -34.05 -26.00
N ALA A 18 9.36 -33.28 -26.60
CA ALA A 18 9.10 -33.31 -28.03
C ALA A 18 8.70 -31.93 -28.58
N SER A 19 9.34 -31.53 -29.68
CA SER A 19 9.01 -30.38 -30.52
C SER A 19 8.33 -30.81 -31.82
N SER A 20 7.39 -29.97 -32.25
CA SER A 20 6.98 -29.63 -33.63
C SER A 20 5.84 -30.39 -34.33
N THR A 21 4.88 -29.55 -34.78
CA THR A 21 3.97 -29.59 -35.95
C THR A 21 2.77 -30.54 -35.96
N GLY A 22 1.59 -29.93 -35.92
CA GLY A 22 0.30 -30.54 -36.28
C GLY A 22 -0.81 -29.50 -36.20
N THR A 23 -1.18 -28.94 -37.35
CA THR A 23 -2.24 -27.95 -37.56
C THR A 23 -3.61 -28.56 -37.28
N THR A 24 -4.38 -28.02 -36.33
CA THR A 24 -5.83 -28.23 -36.26
C THR A 24 -6.54 -26.94 -35.86
N THR A 25 -7.47 -26.55 -36.73
CA THR A 25 -8.46 -25.47 -36.59
C THR A 25 -9.30 -25.60 -35.32
N PRO A 26 -9.65 -24.51 -34.61
CA PRO A 26 -10.64 -24.58 -33.54
C PRO A 26 -12.07 -24.53 -34.10
N ASP A 27 -12.88 -25.49 -33.65
CA ASP A 27 -14.31 -25.56 -33.90
C ASP A 27 -15.06 -24.34 -33.35
N LYS A 28 -16.04 -23.90 -34.15
CA LYS A 28 -17.01 -22.85 -33.81
C LYS A 28 -18.00 -23.37 -32.76
N VAL A 29 -18.19 -22.65 -31.68
CA VAL A 29 -19.34 -22.80 -30.77
C VAL A 29 -20.35 -21.68 -31.06
N PRO A 30 -21.68 -21.97 -31.14
CA PRO A 30 -22.68 -21.02 -31.62
C PRO A 30 -22.94 -19.85 -30.67
N ALA A 31 -23.27 -18.70 -31.27
CA ALA A 31 -23.71 -17.49 -30.59
C ALA A 31 -25.18 -17.61 -30.16
N GLU A 32 -25.45 -17.50 -28.86
CA GLU A 32 -26.65 -16.86 -28.30
C GLU A 32 -26.52 -16.78 -26.76
N TYR A 33 -27.13 -15.75 -26.16
CA TYR A 33 -26.95 -15.23 -24.79
C TYR A 33 -25.76 -14.28 -24.54
N SER A 34 -25.82 -13.12 -25.20
CA SER A 34 -25.14 -11.88 -24.78
C SER A 34 -26.19 -10.79 -24.64
N SER A 35 -26.50 -10.33 -23.42
CA SER A 35 -27.15 -9.03 -23.22
C SER A 35 -26.79 -8.39 -21.87
N THR A 36 -25.57 -7.85 -21.80
CA THR A 36 -25.23 -6.73 -20.91
C THR A 36 -24.29 -5.80 -21.67
N PRO A 37 -24.56 -4.48 -21.79
CA PRO A 37 -23.73 -3.59 -22.58
C PRO A 37 -22.34 -3.43 -21.97
N ARG A 38 -21.30 -3.77 -22.74
CA ARG A 38 -19.92 -3.35 -22.46
C ARG A 38 -19.88 -1.82 -22.36
N GLN A 39 -19.44 -1.27 -21.24
CA GLN A 39 -19.03 0.12 -21.16
C GLN A 39 -17.87 0.34 -22.14
N ASN A 40 -18.10 1.14 -23.18
CA ASN A 40 -17.08 1.50 -24.15
C ASN A 40 -15.98 2.33 -23.48
N ASN A 41 -14.74 1.86 -23.59
CA ASN A 41 -13.55 2.55 -23.12
C ASN A 41 -13.30 3.81 -24.00
N PRO A 42 -13.27 5.04 -23.43
CA PRO A 42 -13.13 6.29 -24.18
C PRO A 42 -11.83 6.40 -25.01
N ALA A 43 -10.85 5.55 -24.76
CA ALA A 43 -9.58 5.51 -25.48
C ALA A 43 -9.70 5.14 -26.97
N GLN A 44 -10.82 4.54 -27.41
CA GLN A 44 -10.97 4.06 -28.80
C GLN A 44 -11.74 5.00 -29.74
N THR A 45 -12.54 5.96 -29.22
CA THR A 45 -13.46 6.74 -30.06
C THR A 45 -13.21 8.25 -30.05
N GLY A 46 -12.39 8.78 -29.13
CA GLY A 46 -12.14 10.23 -29.04
C GLY A 46 -13.39 11.04 -28.68
N THR A 47 -14.39 10.39 -28.09
CA THR A 47 -15.68 10.99 -27.72
C THR A 47 -16.06 10.62 -26.30
N VAL A 48 -16.49 11.60 -25.50
CA VAL A 48 -17.04 11.43 -24.14
C VAL A 48 -18.50 11.89 -24.16
N SER A 49 -19.39 11.12 -23.52
CA SER A 49 -20.79 11.55 -23.33
C SER A 49 -20.89 12.40 -22.08
N VAL A 50 -21.32 13.65 -22.24
CA VAL A 50 -21.53 14.62 -21.15
C VAL A 50 -23.02 14.92 -21.06
N TYR A 51 -23.58 14.86 -19.85
CA TYR A 51 -24.99 15.15 -19.64
C TYR A 51 -25.25 16.67 -19.70
N ASP A 52 -26.16 17.10 -20.59
CA ASP A 52 -26.60 18.49 -20.70
C ASP A 52 -27.85 18.70 -19.81
N PRO A 53 -27.73 19.43 -18.68
CA PRO A 53 -28.85 19.59 -17.74
C PRO A 53 -29.97 20.49 -18.26
N VAL A 54 -29.73 21.27 -19.31
CA VAL A 54 -30.75 22.15 -19.93
C VAL A 54 -31.61 21.35 -20.91
N LYS A 55 -30.98 20.46 -21.69
CA LYS A 55 -31.67 19.62 -22.67
C LYS A 55 -32.14 18.28 -22.11
N ARG A 56 -31.69 17.90 -20.90
CA ARG A 56 -31.95 16.61 -20.25
C ARG A 56 -31.54 15.39 -21.08
N GLU A 57 -30.53 15.56 -21.93
CA GLU A 57 -30.03 14.52 -22.83
C GLU A 57 -28.51 14.37 -22.71
N TRP A 58 -28.00 13.19 -23.06
CA TRP A 58 -26.57 12.92 -23.13
C TRP A 58 -26.03 13.39 -24.48
N VAL A 59 -25.05 14.29 -24.45
CA VAL A 59 -24.42 14.85 -25.65
C VAL A 59 -23.02 14.27 -25.81
N VAL A 60 -22.73 13.76 -27.01
CA VAL A 60 -21.42 13.22 -27.37
C VAL A 60 -20.48 14.38 -27.73
N VAL A 61 -19.42 14.58 -26.94
CA VAL A 61 -18.42 15.64 -27.15
C VAL A 61 -17.11 15.00 -27.63
N GLN A 62 -16.57 15.47 -28.75
CA GLN A 62 -15.23 15.06 -29.19
C GLN A 62 -14.15 15.75 -28.37
N THR A 63 -13.31 14.96 -27.69
CA THR A 63 -12.15 15.46 -26.97
C THR A 63 -10.90 15.22 -27.81
N LYS A 64 -10.29 16.30 -28.31
CA LYS A 64 -8.92 16.22 -28.87
C LYS A 64 -7.95 16.14 -27.68
N PRO A 65 -7.12 15.10 -27.56
CA PRO A 65 -6.06 15.05 -26.54
C PRO A 65 -5.19 16.30 -26.66
N GLN A 66 -4.92 16.99 -25.55
CA GLN A 66 -3.99 18.12 -25.56
C GLN A 66 -2.54 17.65 -25.76
N GLU A 67 -2.21 16.42 -25.36
CA GLU A 67 -0.99 15.72 -25.73
C GLU A 67 -1.29 14.22 -25.94
N LYS A 68 -0.68 13.60 -26.95
CA LYS A 68 -0.62 12.13 -27.02
C LYS A 68 0.34 11.65 -25.93
N ILE A 69 0.06 10.52 -25.30
CA ILE A 69 1.08 9.79 -24.55
C ILE A 69 2.28 9.65 -25.46
N ASP A 70 3.39 10.29 -25.07
CA ASP A 70 4.61 10.29 -25.86
C ASP A 70 5.03 8.84 -26.05
N THR A 71 5.08 8.40 -27.31
CA THR A 71 5.65 7.09 -27.63
C THR A 71 7.14 7.27 -27.47
N ILE A 72 7.66 6.93 -26.28
CA ILE A 72 9.04 7.22 -25.92
C ILE A 72 9.97 6.65 -26.99
N ARG A 73 10.57 7.51 -27.80
CA ARG A 73 11.72 7.17 -28.63
C ARG A 73 12.97 7.45 -27.80
N TRP A 74 13.54 6.40 -27.23
CA TRP A 74 14.79 6.48 -26.49
C TRP A 74 15.94 6.79 -27.44
N LYS A 75 16.74 7.83 -27.13
CA LYS A 75 18.09 7.98 -27.71
C LYS A 75 19.05 7.10 -26.93
N GLU A 76 19.75 6.21 -27.62
CA GLU A 76 20.97 5.60 -27.09
C GLU A 76 22.04 6.69 -26.91
N GLY A 77 22.54 6.84 -25.69
CA GLY A 77 23.58 7.81 -25.38
C GLY A 77 24.89 7.46 -26.07
N SER A 78 25.31 8.30 -27.02
CA SER A 78 26.69 8.40 -27.45
C SER A 78 27.16 9.84 -27.28
N GLY A 79 28.28 10.01 -26.56
CA GLY A 79 29.10 11.23 -26.53
C GLY A 79 28.58 12.37 -25.65
N ALA A 80 29.31 12.65 -24.58
CA ALA A 80 29.11 13.84 -23.76
C ALA A 80 29.36 15.15 -24.54
N VAL A 81 28.52 16.16 -24.30
CA VAL A 81 28.87 17.59 -24.34
C VAL A 81 28.07 18.28 -23.23
N PRO A 82 28.66 19.14 -22.38
CA PRO A 82 27.92 19.80 -21.31
C PRO A 82 26.98 20.85 -21.91
N ILE A 83 25.69 20.80 -21.58
CA ILE A 83 24.76 21.87 -21.96
C ILE A 83 24.94 23.00 -20.95
N THR A 84 25.62 24.05 -21.40
CA THR A 84 25.71 25.36 -20.75
C THR A 84 24.35 26.07 -20.75
N ALA A 85 24.10 26.82 -19.69
CA ALA A 85 22.97 27.72 -19.57
C ALA A 85 23.13 28.89 -20.55
N ASP A 86 22.52 28.78 -21.72
CA ASP A 86 21.86 29.86 -22.49
C ASP A 86 21.60 29.38 -23.92
N ALA A 87 20.34 29.07 -24.24
CA ALA A 87 19.86 29.03 -25.63
C ALA A 87 18.35 29.29 -25.69
N ALA A 88 18.03 30.49 -26.19
CA ALA A 88 16.78 30.92 -26.83
C ALA A 88 15.44 30.65 -26.13
N ARG A 89 14.92 31.73 -25.51
CA ARG A 89 13.50 31.93 -25.22
C ARG A 89 12.64 31.67 -26.47
N LEU A 90 11.79 30.65 -26.42
CA LEU A 90 10.62 30.55 -27.29
C LEU A 90 9.41 31.16 -26.56
N PRO A 91 8.54 31.92 -27.24
CA PRO A 91 7.42 32.59 -26.59
C PRO A 91 6.35 31.58 -26.17
N VAL A 92 5.96 31.65 -24.89
CA VAL A 92 4.83 30.91 -24.33
C VAL A 92 3.54 31.53 -24.87
N PRO A 93 2.62 30.77 -25.51
CA PRO A 93 1.27 31.26 -25.73
C PRO A 93 0.56 31.38 -24.37
N ASN A 94 0.13 32.58 -24.03
CA ASN A 94 -0.81 32.82 -22.93
C ASN A 94 -2.13 32.11 -23.25
N SER A 95 -2.36 30.96 -22.64
CA SER A 95 -3.70 30.41 -22.44
C SER A 95 -3.71 29.63 -21.13
N ASP A 96 -4.37 30.23 -20.15
CA ASP A 96 -4.91 29.67 -18.91
C ASP A 96 -4.02 28.73 -18.10
N ARG A 97 -3.40 29.33 -17.08
CA ARG A 97 -2.88 28.63 -15.89
C ARG A 97 -4.02 27.82 -15.25
N GLY A 98 -4.16 26.58 -15.68
CA GLY A 98 -4.96 25.57 -15.00
C GLY A 98 -4.45 25.43 -13.56
N SER A 99 -5.33 25.70 -12.62
CA SER A 99 -5.12 25.56 -11.18
C SER A 99 -4.85 24.10 -10.82
N VAL A 100 -3.59 23.71 -10.80
CA VAL A 100 -3.09 22.56 -10.03
C VAL A 100 -3.42 22.83 -8.55
N PRO A 101 -3.85 21.84 -7.76
CA PRO A 101 -4.16 22.08 -6.36
C PRO A 101 -2.91 22.56 -5.59
N VAL A 102 -2.80 23.87 -5.43
CA VAL A 102 -2.28 24.47 -4.20
C VAL A 102 -3.45 24.45 -3.25
N ILE A 103 -3.33 23.85 -2.06
CA ILE A 103 -4.33 23.97 -1.00
C ILE A 103 -4.35 25.45 -0.55
N PRO A 104 -5.39 26.25 -0.83
CA PRO A 104 -5.45 27.63 -0.36
C PRO A 104 -6.29 27.70 0.92
N GLY A 105 -5.66 28.07 2.04
CA GLY A 105 -6.29 28.72 3.20
C GLY A 105 -7.50 28.03 3.84
N VAL A 106 -7.23 27.12 4.79
CA VAL A 106 -8.16 26.89 5.91
C VAL A 106 -8.00 28.07 6.88
N GLN A 107 -9.10 28.79 7.15
CA GLN A 107 -9.14 29.75 8.25
C GLN A 107 -8.67 29.06 9.53
N ASN A 108 -7.70 29.67 10.21
CA ASN A 108 -7.18 29.27 11.52
C ASN A 108 -8.30 28.74 12.42
N ASN A 109 -8.35 27.43 12.60
CA ASN A 109 -8.78 26.70 13.81
C ASN A 109 -8.86 25.18 13.52
N ASN A 110 -7.72 24.57 13.16
CA ASN A 110 -7.31 23.23 13.61
C ASN A 110 -5.96 22.85 12.94
N PRO A 111 -4.95 22.40 13.71
CA PRO A 111 -3.60 22.21 13.18
C PRO A 111 -3.49 20.90 12.37
N ASN A 112 -3.16 21.01 11.08
CA ASN A 112 -2.51 19.93 10.34
C ASN A 112 -1.15 19.63 11.01
N PRO A 113 -0.84 18.39 11.42
CA PRO A 113 0.41 18.11 12.11
C PRO A 113 1.56 17.84 11.13
N VAL A 114 1.71 18.66 10.09
CA VAL A 114 3.03 19.12 9.65
C VAL A 114 2.91 20.60 9.32
N SER A 115 2.42 21.37 10.29
CA SER A 115 2.65 22.81 10.28
C SER A 115 4.17 23.01 10.38
N PRO A 116 4.77 23.95 9.63
CA PRO A 116 6.17 24.26 9.79
C PRO A 116 6.37 24.67 11.25
N VAL A 117 7.09 23.86 12.02
CA VAL A 117 7.67 24.36 13.25
C VAL A 117 8.60 25.48 12.78
N ASN A 118 8.15 26.73 12.95
CA ASN A 118 8.96 27.92 12.78
C ASN A 118 10.05 27.89 13.87
N GLN A 119 11.06 27.05 13.69
CA GLN A 119 12.39 27.31 14.20
C GLN A 119 13.07 28.22 13.17
N PRO A 120 13.44 29.46 13.55
CA PRO A 120 14.22 30.31 12.66
C PRO A 120 15.64 29.73 12.50
N GLY A 121 15.99 29.36 11.26
CA GLY A 121 17.28 28.78 10.86
C GLY A 121 17.32 27.26 11.07
N GLN A 122 17.75 26.40 10.15
CA GLN A 122 18.79 26.49 9.14
C GLN A 122 18.52 25.44 8.05
N TYR A 123 19.05 25.65 6.84
CA TYR A 123 18.98 24.77 5.64
C TYR A 123 17.74 24.85 4.75
N ARG A 124 17.30 26.05 4.33
CA ARG A 124 16.80 26.16 2.94
C ARG A 124 18.01 26.17 2.01
N ASN A 125 18.53 24.98 1.71
CA ASN A 125 19.56 24.82 0.68
C ASN A 125 19.02 25.42 -0.63
N THR A 126 19.77 26.34 -1.24
CA THR A 126 19.38 26.97 -2.51
C THR A 126 19.50 25.99 -3.68
N SER A 127 20.26 24.91 -3.50
CA SER A 127 20.43 23.85 -4.48
C SER A 127 19.38 22.74 -4.27
N PRO A 128 18.74 22.25 -5.33
CA PRO A 128 17.75 21.19 -5.22
C PRO A 128 18.37 19.90 -4.69
N TYR A 129 17.62 19.16 -3.87
CA TYR A 129 18.02 17.84 -3.41
C TYR A 129 17.82 16.80 -4.52
N ASN A 130 18.78 15.88 -4.69
CA ASN A 130 18.74 14.79 -5.66
C ASN A 130 18.06 13.56 -5.06
N ILE A 131 17.07 13.03 -5.76
CA ILE A 131 16.37 11.78 -5.43
C ILE A 131 16.57 10.82 -6.60
N ALA A 132 17.00 9.59 -6.31
CA ALA A 132 17.00 8.51 -7.30
C ALA A 132 15.79 7.61 -7.06
N VAL A 133 14.92 7.51 -8.06
CA VAL A 133 13.71 6.69 -8.07
C VAL A 133 13.98 5.44 -8.91
N LEU A 134 13.96 4.28 -8.26
CA LEU A 134 14.30 2.98 -8.82
C LEU A 134 13.04 2.15 -8.98
N LEU A 135 12.45 2.10 -10.18
CA LEU A 135 11.15 1.42 -10.41
C LEU A 135 11.24 0.38 -11.54
N PRO A 136 10.44 -0.69 -11.52
CA PRO A 136 10.46 -1.72 -12.55
C PRO A 136 9.51 -1.38 -13.72
N PHE A 137 9.92 -0.49 -14.61
CA PHE A 137 9.12 -0.12 -15.81
C PHE A 137 9.09 -1.22 -16.88
N MET A 138 9.95 -2.24 -16.77
CA MET A 138 10.00 -3.40 -17.66
C MET A 138 10.30 -3.04 -19.13
N SER A 139 10.98 -1.92 -19.39
CA SER A 139 11.19 -1.36 -20.75
C SER A 139 11.94 -2.28 -21.73
N GLY A 140 12.61 -3.33 -21.24
CA GLY A 140 13.37 -4.29 -22.06
C GLY A 140 12.61 -5.56 -22.45
N GLN A 141 11.38 -5.76 -21.98
CA GLN A 141 10.60 -6.98 -22.25
C GLN A 141 9.74 -6.85 -23.52
N GLY A 142 10.38 -6.70 -24.68
CA GLY A 142 9.72 -6.79 -26.00
C GLY A 142 8.69 -5.69 -26.31
N SER A 143 8.49 -5.39 -27.59
CA SER A 143 7.60 -4.35 -28.12
C SER A 143 6.10 -4.70 -28.04
N GLY A 144 5.68 -5.43 -27.01
CA GLY A 144 4.28 -5.64 -26.65
C GLY A 144 3.88 -4.61 -25.61
N SER A 145 2.68 -4.07 -25.73
CA SER A 145 2.04 -3.14 -24.79
C SER A 145 2.37 -3.43 -23.31
N VAL A 146 2.56 -2.38 -22.51
CA VAL A 146 2.61 -2.49 -21.04
C VAL A 146 1.29 -3.09 -20.48
N GLU A 147 0.21 -3.08 -21.26
CA GLU A 147 -1.04 -3.78 -20.98
C GLU A 147 -0.79 -5.25 -20.63
N GLY A 148 -1.25 -5.65 -19.45
CA GLY A 148 -1.14 -7.00 -18.93
C GLY A 148 0.10 -7.27 -18.07
N ASN A 149 1.06 -6.33 -17.98
CA ASN A 149 2.17 -6.45 -17.03
C ASN A 149 1.87 -5.65 -15.75
N SER A 150 1.32 -6.33 -14.75
CA SER A 150 0.94 -5.71 -13.46
C SER A 150 2.09 -5.03 -12.72
N VAL A 151 3.34 -5.48 -12.91
CA VAL A 151 4.53 -4.86 -12.29
C VAL A 151 4.87 -3.53 -12.95
N ALA A 152 4.83 -3.48 -14.29
CA ALA A 152 5.02 -2.24 -15.03
C ALA A 152 3.86 -1.27 -14.81
N GLU A 153 2.62 -1.75 -14.78
CA GLU A 153 1.44 -0.95 -14.47
C GLU A 153 1.54 -0.30 -13.09
N TRP A 154 1.93 -1.08 -12.07
CA TRP A 154 2.21 -0.58 -10.73
C TRP A 154 3.25 0.57 -10.77
N ALA A 155 4.37 0.36 -11.47
CA ALA A 155 5.44 1.34 -11.59
C ALA A 155 5.00 2.62 -12.32
N ILE A 156 4.20 2.50 -13.38
CA ILE A 156 3.69 3.63 -14.17
C ILE A 156 2.69 4.44 -13.36
N GLN A 157 1.73 3.80 -12.69
CA GLN A 157 0.75 4.47 -11.83
C GLN A 157 1.45 5.22 -10.70
N TYR A 158 2.36 4.53 -9.98
CA TYR A 158 3.18 5.13 -8.94
C TYR A 158 3.97 6.34 -9.45
N TYR A 159 4.63 6.22 -10.59
CA TYR A 159 5.38 7.33 -11.19
C TYR A 159 4.47 8.49 -11.64
N GLY A 160 3.28 8.20 -12.15
CA GLY A 160 2.27 9.22 -12.49
C GLY A 160 1.90 10.05 -11.26
N GLY A 161 1.62 9.38 -10.14
CA GLY A 161 1.38 10.02 -8.84
C GLY A 161 2.54 10.87 -8.36
N LEU A 162 3.75 10.33 -8.44
CA LEU A 162 4.99 11.02 -8.06
C LEU A 162 5.19 12.31 -8.89
N LYS A 163 4.93 12.29 -10.20
CA LYS A 163 4.99 13.49 -11.05
C LYS A 163 3.96 14.55 -10.66
N MET A 164 2.76 14.13 -10.27
CA MET A 164 1.75 15.05 -9.72
C MET A 164 2.25 15.72 -8.44
N ALA A 165 2.90 14.96 -7.55
CA ALA A 165 3.49 15.49 -6.32
C ALA A 165 4.64 16.46 -6.59
N LEU A 166 5.51 16.18 -7.56
CA LEU A 166 6.57 17.11 -7.96
C LEU A 166 6.00 18.44 -8.46
N SER A 167 4.88 18.41 -9.18
CA SER A 167 4.19 19.65 -9.62
C SER A 167 3.67 20.45 -8.41
N ALA A 168 3.10 19.76 -7.41
CA ALA A 168 2.61 20.41 -6.19
C ALA A 168 3.77 20.98 -5.33
N LEU A 169 4.87 20.24 -5.19
CA LEU A 169 6.06 20.70 -4.45
C LEU A 169 6.71 21.93 -5.11
N ASP A 170 6.76 21.99 -6.44
CA ASP A 170 7.29 23.17 -7.15
C ASP A 170 6.43 24.42 -6.87
N LEU A 171 5.10 24.27 -6.79
CA LEU A 171 4.20 25.36 -6.38
C LEU A 171 4.39 25.79 -4.92
N GLU A 172 4.85 24.88 -4.06
CA GLU A 172 5.28 25.18 -2.68
C GLU A 172 6.69 25.81 -2.62
N GLY A 173 7.36 25.99 -3.76
CA GLY A 173 8.73 26.48 -3.85
C GLY A 173 9.79 25.46 -3.45
N ILE A 174 9.42 24.18 -3.35
CA ILE A 174 10.32 23.06 -3.06
C ILE A 174 10.83 22.48 -4.37
N ARG A 175 12.11 22.73 -4.67
CA ARG A 175 12.77 22.23 -5.88
C ARG A 175 13.53 20.93 -5.58
N LEU A 176 13.21 19.89 -6.33
CA LEU A 176 13.87 18.58 -6.25
C LEU A 176 14.40 18.20 -7.63
N ASN A 177 15.56 17.55 -7.65
CA ASN A 177 16.10 16.92 -8.86
C ASN A 177 15.84 15.42 -8.76
N VAL A 178 15.00 14.88 -9.64
CA VAL A 178 14.58 13.47 -9.57
C VAL A 178 15.05 12.71 -10.79
N SER A 179 15.96 11.76 -10.58
CA SER A 179 16.39 10.80 -11.58
C SER A 179 15.57 9.52 -11.46
N VAL A 180 14.97 9.08 -12.56
CA VAL A 180 14.10 7.89 -12.60
C VAL A 180 14.78 6.81 -13.42
N LEU A 181 15.03 5.65 -12.82
CA LEU A 181 15.79 4.57 -13.42
C LEU A 181 14.98 3.27 -13.45
N ASP A 182 14.92 2.63 -14.62
CA ASP A 182 14.24 1.35 -14.80
C ASP A 182 15.09 0.18 -14.30
N THR A 183 14.67 -0.40 -13.18
CA THR A 183 15.31 -1.58 -12.58
C THR A 183 15.08 -2.86 -13.36
N LYS A 184 14.15 -2.86 -14.32
CA LYS A 184 13.75 -4.03 -15.13
C LYS A 184 13.42 -5.28 -14.31
N ALA A 185 13.09 -5.13 -13.02
CA ALA A 185 12.90 -6.25 -12.10
C ALA A 185 14.10 -7.21 -12.04
N ASP A 186 15.27 -6.76 -12.49
CA ASP A 186 16.44 -7.58 -12.72
C ASP A 186 17.57 -7.18 -11.78
N THR A 187 18.25 -8.16 -11.22
CA THR A 187 19.30 -7.94 -10.22
C THR A 187 20.60 -7.45 -10.85
N ASN A 188 20.94 -7.89 -12.07
CA ASN A 188 22.13 -7.42 -12.78
C ASN A 188 21.98 -5.96 -13.20
N GLU A 189 20.80 -5.61 -13.71
CA GLU A 189 20.43 -4.22 -13.99
C GLU A 189 20.52 -3.39 -12.71
N MET A 190 20.02 -3.90 -11.58
CA MET A 190 20.12 -3.18 -10.31
C MET A 190 21.58 -2.89 -9.93
N TYR A 191 22.48 -3.87 -10.00
CA TYR A 191 23.91 -3.64 -9.73
C TYR A 191 24.56 -2.63 -10.68
N ARG A 192 24.11 -2.57 -11.94
CA ARG A 192 24.57 -1.60 -12.93
C ARG A 192 24.12 -0.19 -12.58
N LEU A 193 22.84 -0.01 -12.25
CA LEU A 193 22.26 1.28 -11.87
C LEU A 193 22.90 1.86 -10.60
N LEU A 194 23.29 1.03 -9.64
CA LEU A 194 23.98 1.51 -8.42
C LEU A 194 25.32 2.23 -8.69
N ARG A 195 25.89 2.07 -9.89
CA ARG A 195 27.13 2.74 -10.31
C ARG A 195 26.88 4.06 -11.03
N TYR A 196 25.62 4.40 -11.31
CA TYR A 196 25.28 5.63 -12.03
C TYR A 196 25.50 6.86 -11.12
N PRO A 197 26.03 7.97 -11.65
CA PRO A 197 26.21 9.21 -10.89
C PRO A 197 24.92 9.67 -10.21
N ASP A 198 23.78 9.52 -10.89
CA ASP A 198 22.45 9.87 -10.36
C ASP A 198 22.13 9.14 -9.05
N VAL A 199 22.49 7.86 -8.93
CA VAL A 199 22.28 7.07 -7.71
C VAL A 199 23.35 7.38 -6.66
N GLN A 200 24.61 7.52 -7.09
CA GLN A 200 25.72 7.83 -6.19
C GLN A 200 25.58 9.21 -5.53
N ASN A 201 25.05 10.19 -6.26
CA ASN A 201 24.87 11.57 -5.82
C ASN A 201 23.49 11.84 -5.20
N ALA A 202 22.57 10.87 -5.23
CA ALA A 202 21.27 11.00 -4.59
C ALA A 202 21.40 11.13 -3.07
N GLN A 203 20.62 12.02 -2.47
CA GLN A 203 20.46 12.14 -1.01
C GLN A 203 19.34 11.25 -0.48
N LEU A 204 18.42 10.80 -1.35
CA LEU A 204 17.36 9.86 -1.02
C LEU A 204 17.21 8.84 -2.15
N LEU A 205 17.13 7.56 -1.79
CA LEU A 205 16.77 6.48 -2.71
C LEU A 205 15.29 6.14 -2.48
N MET A 206 14.49 6.09 -3.53
CA MET A 206 13.08 5.66 -3.46
C MET A 206 12.89 4.46 -4.37
N GLY A 207 12.35 3.36 -3.85
CA GLY A 207 12.38 2.06 -4.49
C GLY A 207 13.58 1.21 -4.05
N PRO A 208 13.65 -0.06 -4.51
CA PRO A 208 12.83 -0.65 -5.56
C PRO A 208 11.61 -1.41 -5.05
N TYR A 209 10.79 -1.91 -5.98
CA TYR A 209 9.54 -2.63 -5.70
C TYR A 209 9.76 -4.11 -5.31
N ARG A 210 10.61 -4.84 -6.07
CA ARG A 210 10.82 -6.29 -5.88
C ARG A 210 11.76 -6.63 -4.74
N ARG A 211 11.42 -7.67 -3.98
CA ARG A 211 12.17 -8.14 -2.80
C ARG A 211 13.68 -8.34 -3.06
N ASP A 212 14.07 -8.95 -4.17
CA ASP A 212 15.50 -9.21 -4.42
C ASP A 212 16.27 -7.93 -4.76
N ASN A 213 15.67 -7.01 -5.50
CA ASN A 213 16.27 -5.69 -5.75
C ASN A 213 16.32 -4.87 -4.45
N ILE A 214 15.32 -5.01 -3.57
CA ILE A 214 15.30 -4.32 -2.26
C ILE A 214 16.51 -4.73 -1.43
N LYS A 215 16.86 -6.03 -1.38
CA LYS A 215 18.06 -6.50 -0.65
C LYS A 215 19.33 -5.80 -1.16
N ILE A 216 19.50 -5.75 -2.48
CA ILE A 216 20.67 -5.16 -3.13
C ILE A 216 20.78 -3.66 -2.79
N VAL A 217 19.68 -2.91 -2.93
CA VAL A 217 19.66 -1.47 -2.67
C VAL A 217 19.76 -1.17 -1.18
N ALA A 218 19.14 -1.97 -0.30
CA ALA A 218 19.23 -1.80 1.14
C ALA A 218 20.68 -1.97 1.63
N GLU A 219 21.38 -2.98 1.14
CA GLU A 219 22.79 -3.20 1.43
C GLU A 219 23.68 -2.04 0.94
N TYR A 220 23.40 -1.51 -0.25
CA TYR A 220 24.07 -0.32 -0.77
C TYR A 220 23.79 0.93 0.09
N ALA A 221 22.53 1.16 0.44
CA ALA A 221 22.06 2.26 1.28
C ALA A 221 22.71 2.23 2.67
N LYS A 222 22.86 1.03 3.26
CA LYS A 222 23.57 0.81 4.53
C LYS A 222 25.04 1.22 4.41
N ARG A 223 25.75 0.74 3.39
CA ARG A 223 27.19 1.04 3.17
C ARG A 223 27.45 2.51 2.83
N SER A 224 26.55 3.14 2.08
CA SER A 224 26.66 4.54 1.64
C SER A 224 26.02 5.55 2.58
N ASN A 225 25.42 5.08 3.69
CA ASN A 225 24.66 5.89 4.64
C ASN A 225 23.57 6.77 4.00
N LYS A 226 22.86 6.23 3.00
CA LYS A 226 21.80 6.93 2.26
C LYS A 226 20.43 6.42 2.68
N PRO A 227 19.48 7.28 3.09
CA PRO A 227 18.12 6.84 3.35
C PRO A 227 17.50 6.20 2.10
N MET A 228 16.82 5.09 2.29
CA MET A 228 16.14 4.31 1.25
C MET A 228 14.69 4.07 1.66
N VAL A 229 13.76 4.54 0.84
CA VAL A 229 12.32 4.33 1.00
C VAL A 229 11.89 3.14 0.16
N SER A 230 11.43 2.06 0.78
CA SER A 230 10.73 0.98 0.09
C SER A 230 9.25 1.32 -0.05
N PRO A 231 8.74 1.53 -1.27
CA PRO A 231 7.43 2.14 -1.48
C PRO A 231 6.25 1.22 -1.20
N PHE A 232 6.47 -0.09 -1.10
CA PHE A 232 5.39 -1.09 -1.00
C PHE A 232 5.77 -2.33 -0.19
N SER A 233 6.93 -2.93 -0.45
CA SER A 233 7.25 -4.22 0.14
C SER A 233 7.56 -4.11 1.64
N ALA A 234 6.79 -4.82 2.47
CA ALA A 234 7.17 -5.10 3.85
C ALA A 234 8.13 -6.31 3.87
N VAL A 235 9.38 -6.10 4.28
CA VAL A 235 10.41 -7.15 4.23
C VAL A 235 11.11 -7.27 5.59
N GLY A 236 10.39 -7.85 6.56
CA GLY A 236 10.78 -7.87 7.96
C GLY A 236 12.07 -8.65 8.29
N THR A 237 12.45 -9.66 7.51
CA THR A 237 13.65 -10.49 7.79
C THR A 237 14.87 -10.11 6.96
N LEU A 238 14.71 -9.46 5.82
CA LEU A 238 15.80 -9.30 4.84
C LEU A 238 16.53 -7.95 4.94
N THR A 239 16.08 -7.07 5.84
CA THR A 239 16.61 -5.70 6.00
C THR A 239 16.96 -5.37 7.46
N GLN A 240 17.07 -6.40 8.31
CA GLN A 240 17.45 -6.23 9.71
C GLN A 240 18.84 -5.57 9.78
N ASP A 241 19.02 -4.69 10.76
CA ASP A 241 20.23 -3.89 10.99
C ASP A 241 20.58 -2.89 9.88
N ASN A 242 19.59 -2.27 9.24
CA ASN A 242 19.79 -1.15 8.33
C ASN A 242 19.02 0.11 8.78
N PRO A 243 19.64 1.01 9.56
CA PRO A 243 18.99 2.25 10.01
C PRO A 243 18.66 3.21 8.87
N ASN A 244 19.12 2.93 7.64
CA ASN A 244 18.77 3.70 6.46
C ASN A 244 17.57 3.13 5.68
N TYR A 245 17.03 1.98 6.08
CA TYR A 245 15.85 1.38 5.44
C TYR A 245 14.56 1.94 6.04
N ILE A 246 13.73 2.54 5.21
CA ILE A 246 12.44 3.14 5.55
C ILE A 246 11.34 2.36 4.83
N GLN A 247 10.52 1.65 5.58
CA GLN A 247 9.44 0.82 5.06
C GLN A 247 8.11 1.57 5.08
N MET A 248 7.45 1.70 3.92
CA MET A 248 6.18 2.42 3.80
C MET A 248 4.95 1.64 4.23
N ASN A 249 4.91 0.34 3.95
CA ASN A 249 3.77 -0.47 4.34
C ASN A 249 3.95 -0.99 5.77
N PRO A 250 2.91 -0.93 6.62
CA PRO A 250 2.94 -1.51 7.94
C PRO A 250 3.17 -3.01 7.87
N SER A 251 3.90 -3.54 8.85
CA SER A 251 4.11 -4.97 9.02
C SER A 251 2.82 -5.64 9.54
N LEU A 252 2.80 -6.97 9.46
CA LEU A 252 1.75 -7.76 10.11
C LEU A 252 1.64 -7.44 11.61
N GLU A 253 2.76 -7.26 12.30
CA GLU A 253 2.77 -6.87 13.72
C GLU A 253 2.02 -5.54 13.93
N SER A 254 2.28 -4.54 13.09
CA SER A 254 1.57 -3.25 13.13
C SER A 254 0.06 -3.39 12.88
N HIS A 255 -0.36 -4.25 11.94
CA HIS A 255 -1.78 -4.56 11.73
C HIS A 255 -2.41 -5.21 12.96
N CYS A 256 -1.79 -6.25 13.53
CA CYS A 256 -2.30 -6.94 14.72
C CYS A 256 -2.36 -5.96 15.92
N GLN A 257 -1.34 -5.12 16.10
CA GLN A 257 -1.32 -4.09 17.15
C GLN A 257 -2.41 -3.04 16.96
N ALA A 258 -2.65 -2.56 15.74
CA ALA A 258 -3.70 -1.59 15.44
C ALA A 258 -5.10 -2.14 15.74
N LEU A 259 -5.38 -3.38 15.31
CA LEU A 259 -6.65 -4.07 15.61
C LEU A 259 -6.86 -4.23 17.13
N LEU A 260 -5.83 -4.67 17.86
CA LEU A 260 -5.91 -4.84 19.30
C LEU A 260 -6.11 -3.50 20.03
N ASN A 261 -5.36 -2.46 19.66
CA ASN A 261 -5.49 -1.14 20.25
C ASN A 261 -6.89 -0.56 20.04
N HIS A 262 -7.45 -0.72 18.84
CA HIS A 262 -8.80 -0.31 18.55
C HIS A 262 -9.83 -1.09 19.37
N ALA A 263 -9.70 -2.43 19.44
CA ALA A 263 -10.57 -3.26 20.28
C ALA A 263 -10.50 -2.83 21.76
N LEU A 264 -9.30 -2.61 22.31
CA LEU A 264 -9.11 -2.19 23.70
C LEU A 264 -9.60 -0.77 24.00
N SER A 265 -9.85 0.07 22.99
CA SER A 265 -10.44 1.40 23.17
C SER A 265 -11.95 1.36 23.40
N GLU A 266 -12.62 0.28 23.00
CA GLU A 266 -14.08 0.13 23.07
C GLU A 266 -14.54 -1.03 23.97
N PHE A 267 -13.69 -2.03 24.17
CA PHE A 267 -14.01 -3.28 24.85
C PHE A 267 -13.03 -3.54 25.99
N LYS A 268 -13.54 -4.13 27.08
CA LYS A 268 -12.69 -4.63 28.16
C LYS A 268 -11.89 -5.85 27.70
N PRO A 269 -10.72 -6.15 28.29
CA PRO A 269 -9.92 -7.30 27.87
C PRO A 269 -10.68 -8.64 27.89
N ASP A 270 -11.53 -8.87 28.88
CA ASP A 270 -12.36 -10.07 29.01
C ASP A 270 -13.56 -10.11 28.05
N GLU A 271 -13.85 -9.00 27.34
CA GLU A 271 -14.82 -8.90 26.26
C GLU A 271 -14.20 -9.19 24.88
N ILE A 272 -12.86 -9.29 24.80
CA ILE A 272 -12.11 -9.55 23.56
C ILE A 272 -11.76 -11.04 23.48
N VAL A 273 -12.08 -11.67 22.35
CA VAL A 273 -11.66 -13.03 22.01
C VAL A 273 -10.88 -13.05 20.70
N VAL A 274 -9.74 -13.72 20.69
CA VAL A 274 -8.99 -14.04 19.47
C VAL A 274 -9.38 -15.44 19.00
N VAL A 275 -9.87 -15.55 17.77
CA VAL A 275 -10.34 -16.81 17.19
C VAL A 275 -9.36 -17.28 16.12
N THR A 276 -8.64 -18.36 16.40
CA THR A 276 -7.51 -18.80 15.58
C THR A 276 -7.58 -20.29 15.26
N ARG A 277 -7.02 -20.68 14.11
CA ARG A 277 -6.76 -22.06 13.72
C ARG A 277 -5.29 -22.40 13.85
N ASN A 278 -4.93 -23.68 13.73
CA ASN A 278 -3.53 -24.13 13.70
C ASN A 278 -2.87 -23.89 12.32
N VAL A 279 -2.90 -22.64 11.87
CA VAL A 279 -2.32 -22.19 10.60
C VAL A 279 -1.18 -21.22 10.93
N VAL A 280 0.00 -21.43 10.34
CA VAL A 280 1.24 -20.68 10.69
C VAL A 280 1.04 -19.17 10.68
N GLY A 281 0.36 -18.62 9.67
CA GLY A 281 0.09 -17.19 9.57
C GLY A 281 -0.78 -16.65 10.72
N GLU A 282 -1.83 -17.41 11.09
CA GLU A 282 -2.75 -17.03 12.16
C GLU A 282 -2.06 -17.11 13.53
N GLN A 283 -1.26 -18.16 13.75
CA GLN A 283 -0.44 -18.32 14.96
C GLN A 283 0.59 -17.20 15.12
N ASN A 284 1.22 -16.77 14.02
CA ASN A 284 2.13 -15.63 14.07
C ASN A 284 1.42 -14.33 14.48
N CYS A 285 0.21 -14.06 13.98
CA CYS A 285 -0.54 -12.89 14.45
C CYS A 285 -1.01 -13.04 15.90
N LEU A 286 -1.40 -14.24 16.34
CA LEU A 286 -1.69 -14.48 17.75
C LEU A 286 -0.49 -14.11 18.65
N GLU A 287 0.72 -14.49 18.28
CA GLU A 287 1.93 -14.10 19.00
C GLU A 287 2.16 -12.58 19.00
N PHE A 288 1.90 -11.89 17.88
CA PHE A 288 1.96 -10.42 17.85
C PHE A 288 0.89 -9.78 18.77
N LEU A 289 -0.34 -10.31 18.79
CA LEU A 289 -1.40 -9.86 19.70
C LEU A 289 -1.01 -10.07 21.16
N ARG A 290 -0.49 -11.25 21.51
CA ARG A 290 0.02 -11.57 22.86
C ARG A 290 1.14 -10.62 23.26
N LYS A 291 2.12 -10.40 22.39
CA LYS A 291 3.24 -9.47 22.61
C LYS A 291 2.74 -8.04 22.83
N ALA A 292 1.84 -7.55 21.98
CA ALA A 292 1.26 -6.21 22.11
C ALA A 292 0.43 -6.05 23.40
N TYR A 293 -0.22 -7.11 23.88
CA TYR A 293 -1.02 -7.09 25.11
C TYR A 293 -0.19 -7.26 26.39
N ALA A 294 1.00 -7.87 26.31
CA ALA A 294 1.82 -8.24 27.47
C ALA A 294 2.07 -7.09 28.48
N PRO A 295 2.35 -5.83 28.08
CA PRO A 295 2.53 -4.73 29.03
C PRO A 295 1.26 -4.44 29.84
N LYS A 296 0.07 -4.48 29.22
CA LYS A 296 -1.20 -4.28 29.93
C LYS A 296 -1.46 -5.42 30.90
N ARG A 297 -1.11 -6.66 30.52
CA ARG A 297 -1.23 -7.82 31.42
C ARG A 297 -0.30 -7.72 32.63
N ALA A 298 0.92 -7.23 32.45
CA ALA A 298 1.87 -7.00 33.54
C ALA A 298 1.37 -5.95 34.56
N LEU A 299 0.53 -5.01 34.14
CA LEU A 299 -0.16 -4.04 35.01
C LEU A 299 -1.40 -4.61 35.72
N GLY A 300 -1.67 -5.91 35.61
CA GLY A 300 -2.79 -6.58 36.30
C GLY A 300 -4.12 -6.60 35.54
N ASN A 301 -4.19 -6.09 34.30
CA ASN A 301 -5.41 -6.17 33.49
C ASN A 301 -5.79 -7.63 33.20
N PRO A 302 -7.09 -8.00 33.12
CA PRO A 302 -7.54 -9.37 32.78
C PRO A 302 -6.93 -9.91 31.48
N ALA A 303 -6.84 -11.23 31.31
CA ALA A 303 -6.37 -11.80 30.06
C ALA A 303 -7.42 -11.59 28.95
N ILE A 304 -6.96 -11.34 27.72
CA ILE A 304 -7.80 -11.52 26.53
C ILE A 304 -8.12 -13.01 26.36
N GLN A 305 -9.30 -13.31 25.83
CA GLN A 305 -9.74 -14.68 25.62
C GLN A 305 -9.19 -15.22 24.30
N GLU A 306 -8.92 -16.52 24.25
CA GLU A 306 -8.45 -17.19 23.04
C GLU A 306 -9.35 -18.41 22.77
N TYR A 307 -9.74 -18.56 21.51
CA TYR A 307 -10.52 -19.70 21.03
C TYR A 307 -9.78 -20.38 19.89
N PHE A 308 -9.34 -21.62 20.15
CA PHE A 308 -8.68 -22.47 19.18
C PHE A 308 -9.71 -23.39 18.54
N LEU A 309 -9.86 -23.25 17.22
CA LEU A 309 -10.69 -24.14 16.43
C LEU A 309 -10.03 -25.52 16.34
N GLN A 310 -10.71 -26.52 16.90
CA GLN A 310 -10.30 -27.92 16.83
C GLN A 310 -10.97 -28.60 15.63
N GLY A 311 -10.20 -29.26 14.77
CA GLY A 311 -10.69 -30.00 13.61
C GLY A 311 -9.78 -29.90 12.39
N ASP A 312 -10.12 -30.64 11.34
CA ASP A 312 -9.56 -30.43 10.01
C ASP A 312 -10.02 -29.08 9.45
N GLU A 313 -9.20 -28.44 8.61
CA GLU A 313 -9.40 -27.07 8.12
C GLU A 313 -10.76 -26.82 7.43
N LYS A 314 -11.56 -27.88 7.18
CA LYS A 314 -12.83 -27.85 6.47
C LYS A 314 -14.07 -28.11 7.34
N SER A 315 -13.91 -28.47 8.62
CA SER A 315 -15.05 -28.69 9.52
C SER A 315 -15.54 -27.40 10.17
N TYR A 316 -16.11 -26.49 9.37
CA TYR A 316 -16.59 -25.19 9.86
C TYR A 316 -17.85 -25.25 10.74
N GLY A 317 -18.53 -26.41 10.78
CA GLY A 317 -19.72 -26.62 11.62
C GLY A 317 -19.44 -26.68 13.13
N THR A 318 -18.18 -26.70 13.56
CA THR A 318 -17.77 -26.80 14.97
C THR A 318 -17.52 -25.44 15.64
N ILE A 319 -17.60 -24.32 14.90
CA ILE A 319 -17.38 -22.98 15.44
C ILE A 319 -18.47 -22.66 16.48
N ASN A 320 -18.08 -22.63 17.76
CA ASN A 320 -18.98 -22.30 18.87
C ASN A 320 -18.51 -21.04 19.62
N LEU A 321 -19.08 -19.89 19.26
CA LEU A 321 -18.76 -18.61 19.87
C LEU A 321 -19.72 -18.19 20.98
N ARG A 322 -20.76 -18.98 21.28
CA ARG A 322 -21.74 -18.67 22.34
C ARG A 322 -21.10 -18.40 23.71
N PRO A 323 -20.11 -19.19 24.19
CA PRO A 323 -19.48 -18.93 25.49
C PRO A 323 -18.81 -17.55 25.61
N TYR A 324 -18.39 -16.99 24.46
CA TYR A 324 -17.68 -15.72 24.39
C TYR A 324 -18.62 -14.52 24.19
N ILE A 325 -19.89 -14.76 23.85
CA ILE A 325 -20.87 -13.73 23.43
C ILE A 325 -22.13 -13.69 24.32
N GLN A 326 -22.78 -14.82 24.58
CA GLN A 326 -24.20 -14.88 24.99
C GLN A 326 -24.53 -14.18 26.32
N ASN A 327 -23.56 -14.05 27.23
CA ASN A 327 -23.73 -13.44 28.56
C ASN A 327 -23.06 -12.07 28.71
N LYS A 328 -22.71 -11.40 27.60
CA LYS A 328 -22.06 -10.09 27.60
C LYS A 328 -22.97 -9.06 26.95
N THR A 329 -22.88 -7.79 27.36
CA THR A 329 -23.58 -6.70 26.64
C THR A 329 -22.91 -6.40 25.31
N GLN A 330 -21.61 -6.66 25.21
CA GLN A 330 -20.80 -6.46 24.01
C GLN A 330 -19.64 -7.46 23.93
N ALA A 331 -19.13 -7.70 22.73
CA ALA A 331 -17.94 -8.52 22.51
C ALA A 331 -17.16 -8.06 21.28
N ALA A 332 -15.84 -8.24 21.31
CA ALA A 332 -14.95 -8.06 20.18
C ALA A 332 -14.29 -9.38 19.80
N ILE A 333 -14.29 -9.69 18.51
CA ILE A 333 -13.77 -10.96 17.99
C ILE A 333 -12.67 -10.62 16.99
N ILE A 334 -11.42 -10.94 17.32
CA ILE A 334 -10.29 -10.74 16.41
C ILE A 334 -10.03 -12.04 15.67
N VAL A 335 -10.08 -11.98 14.33
CA VAL A 335 -9.91 -13.13 13.44
C VAL A 335 -8.68 -12.90 12.57
N PRO A 336 -7.51 -13.43 12.96
CA PRO A 336 -6.26 -13.24 12.23
C PRO A 336 -6.17 -14.14 10.99
N SER A 337 -7.17 -14.12 10.11
CA SER A 337 -7.22 -14.95 8.90
C SER A 337 -7.41 -14.12 7.64
N TRP A 338 -6.61 -14.38 6.60
CA TRP A 338 -6.49 -13.51 5.41
C TRP A 338 -7.39 -13.93 4.26
N ALA A 339 -7.29 -15.19 3.82
CA ALA A 339 -7.77 -15.58 2.49
C ALA A 339 -8.82 -16.69 2.49
N ASP A 340 -9.12 -17.29 3.65
CA ASP A 340 -10.11 -18.36 3.72
C ASP A 340 -11.52 -17.78 3.85
N GLU A 341 -12.04 -17.25 2.74
CA GLU A 341 -13.36 -16.62 2.68
C GLU A 341 -14.47 -17.55 3.18
N THR A 342 -14.37 -18.86 2.89
CA THR A 342 -15.34 -19.85 3.36
C THR A 342 -15.32 -19.97 4.89
N TYR A 343 -14.14 -20.06 5.50
CA TYR A 343 -14.01 -20.04 6.95
C TYR A 343 -14.59 -18.77 7.56
N ILE A 344 -14.26 -17.59 7.00
CA ILE A 344 -14.77 -16.30 7.51
C ILE A 344 -16.30 -16.27 7.44
N PHE A 345 -16.88 -16.73 6.35
CA PHE A 345 -18.32 -16.79 6.18
C PHE A 345 -19.02 -17.63 7.27
N TYR A 346 -18.52 -18.85 7.53
CA TYR A 346 -19.08 -19.69 8.60
C TYR A 346 -18.83 -19.11 9.99
N LEU A 347 -17.70 -18.45 10.22
CA LEU A 347 -17.41 -17.73 11.46
C LEU A 347 -18.42 -16.61 11.69
N LEU A 348 -18.67 -15.76 10.71
CA LEU A 348 -19.64 -14.67 10.82
C LEU A 348 -21.08 -15.19 11.03
N ARG A 349 -21.44 -16.32 10.40
CA ARG A 349 -22.71 -17.00 10.69
C ARG A 349 -22.79 -17.51 12.12
N ALA A 350 -21.71 -18.05 12.67
CA ALA A 350 -21.65 -18.46 14.07
C ALA A 350 -21.77 -17.26 15.03
N VAL A 351 -21.13 -16.13 14.71
CA VAL A 351 -21.29 -14.87 15.45
C VAL A 351 -22.74 -14.40 15.44
N LYS A 352 -23.35 -14.33 14.25
CA LYS A 352 -24.76 -13.95 14.07
C LYS A 352 -25.72 -14.84 14.85
N SER A 353 -25.46 -16.15 14.89
CA SER A 353 -26.28 -17.13 15.62
C SER A 353 -26.10 -17.05 17.15
N ALA A 354 -24.93 -16.61 17.61
CA ALA A 354 -24.60 -16.54 19.04
C ALA A 354 -25.02 -15.22 19.70
N LYS A 355 -25.11 -14.12 18.95
CA LYS A 355 -25.47 -12.80 19.49
C LYS A 355 -26.97 -12.65 19.72
N ALA A 356 -27.34 -11.91 20.76
CA ALA A 356 -28.72 -11.49 21.00
C ALA A 356 -29.11 -10.28 20.13
N ASN A 357 -30.41 -10.05 19.96
CA ASN A 357 -30.90 -8.86 19.24
C ASN A 357 -30.43 -7.58 19.94
N GLY A 358 -29.85 -6.65 19.17
CA GLY A 358 -29.32 -5.38 19.68
C GLY A 358 -27.99 -5.48 20.43
N GLN A 359 -27.42 -6.68 20.59
CA GLN A 359 -26.11 -6.86 21.20
C GLN A 359 -25.00 -6.36 20.28
N LYS A 360 -24.08 -5.54 20.81
CA LYS A 360 -22.92 -5.03 20.06
C LYS A 360 -21.85 -6.11 19.95
N VAL A 361 -21.67 -6.71 18.77
CA VAL A 361 -20.58 -7.66 18.51
C VAL A 361 -19.81 -7.18 17.29
N VAL A 362 -18.54 -6.86 17.49
CA VAL A 362 -17.64 -6.33 16.47
C VAL A 362 -16.64 -7.42 16.08
N VAL A 363 -16.55 -7.73 14.79
CA VAL A 363 -15.59 -8.69 14.26
C VAL A 363 -14.47 -7.95 13.55
N TYR A 364 -13.25 -8.10 14.06
CA TYR A 364 -12.03 -7.55 13.48
C TYR A 364 -11.37 -8.56 12.55
N GLY A 365 -11.16 -8.19 11.30
CA GLY A 365 -10.56 -9.00 10.24
C GLY A 365 -9.28 -8.42 9.64
N MET A 366 -8.68 -9.20 8.76
CA MET A 366 -7.47 -8.84 8.02
C MET A 366 -7.79 -8.04 6.76
N PRO A 367 -6.81 -7.31 6.16
CA PRO A 367 -7.07 -6.41 5.04
C PRO A 367 -7.83 -7.04 3.86
N GLN A 368 -7.52 -8.28 3.50
CA GLN A 368 -8.06 -8.98 2.34
C GLN A 368 -9.58 -9.17 2.36
N TRP A 369 -10.22 -9.00 3.52
CA TRP A 369 -11.67 -9.11 3.63
C TRP A 369 -12.41 -8.05 2.80
N VAL A 370 -11.76 -6.95 2.44
CA VAL A 370 -12.35 -5.95 1.52
C VAL A 370 -12.50 -6.45 0.08
N ASP A 371 -11.71 -7.46 -0.29
CA ASP A 371 -11.62 -8.02 -1.65
C ASP A 371 -12.38 -9.35 -1.78
N PHE A 372 -13.14 -9.76 -0.76
CA PHE A 372 -13.92 -11.00 -0.78
C PHE A 372 -15.12 -10.89 -1.72
N GLU A 373 -15.18 -11.77 -2.72
CA GLU A 373 -16.16 -11.73 -3.81
C GLU A 373 -17.51 -12.39 -3.46
N HIS A 374 -17.50 -13.40 -2.58
CA HIS A 374 -18.65 -14.24 -2.24
C HIS A 374 -19.24 -13.91 -0.87
N MET A 375 -18.78 -12.84 -0.23
CA MET A 375 -19.21 -12.48 1.11
C MET A 375 -20.58 -11.78 1.12
N GLU A 376 -21.48 -12.26 1.97
CA GLU A 376 -22.78 -11.61 2.20
C GLU A 376 -22.58 -10.30 3.00
N PHE A 377 -22.78 -9.15 2.36
CA PHE A 377 -22.66 -7.84 3.03
C PHE A 377 -23.59 -7.67 4.24
N ASP A 378 -24.74 -8.35 4.26
CA ASP A 378 -25.60 -8.40 5.43
C ASP A 378 -24.91 -9.04 6.64
N LEU A 379 -24.01 -10.02 6.44
CA LEU A 379 -23.22 -10.59 7.54
C LEU A 379 -22.18 -9.58 8.04
N TYR A 380 -21.55 -8.82 7.14
CA TYR A 380 -20.60 -7.76 7.52
C TYR A 380 -21.27 -6.68 8.35
N GLU A 381 -22.42 -6.16 7.90
CA GLU A 381 -23.18 -5.14 8.61
C GLU A 381 -23.65 -5.66 9.98
N GLN A 382 -24.24 -6.86 10.01
CA GLN A 382 -24.77 -7.43 11.24
C GLN A 382 -23.66 -7.75 12.25
N CYS A 383 -22.48 -8.18 11.81
CA CYS A 383 -21.35 -8.48 12.69
C CYS A 383 -20.43 -7.27 12.91
N GLN A 384 -20.85 -6.08 12.47
CA GLN A 384 -20.10 -4.82 12.57
C GLN A 384 -18.63 -5.02 12.18
N VAL A 385 -18.41 -5.61 11.01
CA VAL A 385 -17.08 -6.03 10.58
C VAL A 385 -16.17 -4.82 10.46
N ARG A 386 -14.99 -4.93 11.06
CA ARG A 386 -13.92 -3.96 10.96
C ARG A 386 -12.67 -4.62 10.43
N VAL A 387 -11.95 -3.95 9.55
CA VAL A 387 -10.74 -4.49 8.92
C VAL A 387 -9.60 -3.50 9.08
N SER A 388 -8.38 -4.02 9.19
CA SER A 388 -7.20 -3.17 9.11
C SER A 388 -6.85 -2.91 7.63
N GLN A 389 -6.41 -1.70 7.29
CA GLN A 389 -6.02 -1.33 5.93
C GLN A 389 -4.80 -0.42 5.91
N VAL A 390 -3.97 -0.55 4.88
CA VAL A 390 -2.82 0.36 4.65
C VAL A 390 -3.30 1.69 4.06
N ALA A 391 -4.36 1.61 3.25
CA ALA A 391 -4.84 2.67 2.40
C ALA A 391 -6.36 2.79 2.48
N PHE A 392 -6.87 4.00 2.39
CA PHE A 392 -8.28 4.28 2.16
C PHE A 392 -8.44 5.47 1.23
N ILE A 393 -9.18 5.31 0.14
CA ILE A 393 -9.48 6.38 -0.82
C ILE A 393 -10.93 6.79 -0.62
N ASP A 394 -11.14 7.99 -0.10
CA ASP A 394 -12.47 8.56 0.05
C ASP A 394 -12.92 9.17 -1.29
N ASP A 395 -13.71 8.43 -2.06
CA ASP A 395 -14.21 8.89 -3.34
C ASP A 395 -15.18 10.09 -3.26
N GLN A 396 -15.58 10.48 -2.05
CA GLN A 396 -16.38 11.68 -1.81
C GLN A 396 -15.53 12.89 -1.38
N SER A 397 -14.24 12.70 -1.09
CA SER A 397 -13.34 13.80 -0.71
C SER A 397 -13.10 14.73 -1.91
N PRO A 398 -13.25 16.07 -1.74
CA PRO A 398 -12.90 17.04 -2.78
C PRO A 398 -11.45 16.92 -3.26
N GLU A 399 -10.51 16.63 -2.35
CA GLU A 399 -9.09 16.44 -2.65
C GLU A 399 -8.86 15.22 -3.54
N ILE A 400 -9.53 14.10 -3.25
CA ILE A 400 -9.47 12.87 -4.06
C ILE A 400 -10.11 13.10 -5.43
N LEU A 401 -11.30 13.71 -5.48
CA LEU A 401 -11.99 14.01 -6.74
C LEU A 401 -11.14 14.91 -7.63
N ASN A 402 -10.51 15.92 -7.05
CA ASN A 402 -9.60 16.80 -7.78
C ASN A 402 -8.35 16.05 -8.26
N PHE A 403 -7.73 15.22 -7.41
CA PHE A 403 -6.60 14.39 -7.82
C PHE A 403 -6.96 13.47 -9.00
N LYS A 404 -8.10 12.78 -8.93
CA LYS A 404 -8.59 11.91 -10.02
C LYS A 404 -8.79 12.68 -11.32
N LYS A 405 -9.42 13.87 -11.24
CA LYS A 405 -9.64 14.74 -12.39
C LYS A 405 -8.33 15.18 -13.03
N GLU A 406 -7.38 15.69 -12.26
CA GLU A 406 -6.10 16.18 -12.76
C GLU A 406 -5.22 15.05 -13.31
N PHE A 407 -5.23 13.89 -12.64
CA PHE A 407 -4.54 12.69 -13.13
C PHE A 407 -5.10 12.24 -14.48
N PHE A 408 -6.43 12.18 -14.62
CA PHE A 408 -7.08 11.85 -15.88
C PHE A 408 -6.81 12.89 -16.97
N ALA A 409 -6.86 14.19 -16.64
CA ALA A 409 -6.55 15.26 -17.58
C ALA A 409 -5.12 15.16 -18.12
N ARG A 410 -4.17 14.76 -17.29
CA ARG A 410 -2.74 14.67 -17.65
C ARG A 410 -2.38 13.36 -18.36
N TYR A 411 -2.99 12.24 -17.98
CA TYR A 411 -2.56 10.91 -18.43
C TYR A 411 -3.61 10.14 -19.24
N ALA A 412 -4.82 10.70 -19.39
CA ALA A 412 -5.95 10.04 -20.04
C ALA A 412 -6.28 8.65 -19.46
N ALA A 413 -5.97 8.44 -18.18
CA ALA A 413 -6.16 7.21 -17.44
C ALA A 413 -6.67 7.52 -16.03
N LEU A 414 -7.42 6.59 -15.42
CA LEU A 414 -7.81 6.72 -14.03
C LEU A 414 -6.64 6.33 -13.11
N PRO A 415 -6.45 7.02 -11.97
CA PRO A 415 -5.44 6.62 -11.01
C PRO A 415 -5.89 5.38 -10.23
N ASN A 416 -4.95 4.44 -10.08
CA ASN A 416 -5.07 3.30 -9.17
C ASN A 416 -4.47 3.68 -7.78
N PRO A 417 -4.65 2.87 -6.73
CA PRO A 417 -4.06 3.14 -5.40
C PRO A 417 -2.58 3.49 -5.43
N GLU A 418 -1.82 2.91 -6.36
CA GLU A 418 -0.40 3.18 -6.58
C GLU A 418 -0.11 4.64 -6.94
N ALA A 419 -0.98 5.30 -7.72
CA ALA A 419 -0.82 6.71 -8.04
C ALA A 419 -0.97 7.58 -6.79
N PHE A 420 -1.89 7.25 -5.90
CA PHE A 420 -1.98 7.94 -4.62
C PHE A 420 -0.75 7.65 -3.74
N ALA A 421 -0.21 6.43 -3.78
CA ALA A 421 1.03 6.05 -3.09
C ALA A 421 2.24 6.88 -3.55
N GLY A 422 2.44 7.00 -4.87
CA GLY A 422 3.53 7.80 -5.42
C GLY A 422 3.39 9.29 -5.10
N TYR A 423 2.15 9.80 -5.11
CA TYR A 423 1.87 11.19 -4.74
C TYR A 423 2.19 11.44 -3.26
N ASP A 424 1.58 10.68 -2.35
CA ASP A 424 1.70 10.88 -0.91
C ASP A 424 3.15 10.75 -0.44
N GLN A 425 3.85 9.71 -0.92
CA GLN A 425 5.24 9.47 -0.52
C GLN A 425 6.15 10.60 -1.00
N MET A 426 6.01 11.07 -2.24
CA MET A 426 6.85 12.15 -2.74
C MET A 426 6.54 13.48 -2.05
N ILE A 427 5.27 13.80 -1.79
CA ILE A 427 4.90 14.98 -0.97
C ILE A 427 5.59 14.92 0.40
N TYR A 428 5.46 13.78 1.09
CA TYR A 428 5.97 13.62 2.45
C TYR A 428 7.51 13.73 2.49
N PHE A 429 8.21 12.92 1.69
CA PHE A 429 9.68 12.94 1.69
C PHE A 429 10.26 14.21 1.05
N GLY A 430 9.58 14.80 0.07
CA GLY A 430 9.98 16.08 -0.53
C GLY A 430 9.96 17.21 0.48
N ARG A 431 8.90 17.31 1.29
CA ARG A 431 8.80 18.29 2.39
C ARG A 431 9.82 18.00 3.49
N LEU A 432 10.03 16.72 3.87
CA LEU A 432 11.07 16.37 4.85
C LEU A 432 12.48 16.77 4.37
N LEU A 433 12.83 16.47 3.11
CA LEU A 433 14.11 16.87 2.53
C LEU A 433 14.26 18.39 2.51
N ALA A 434 13.21 19.13 2.15
CA ALA A 434 13.23 20.58 2.12
C ALA A 434 13.45 21.22 3.50
N ASN A 435 12.93 20.58 4.57
CA ASN A 435 12.99 21.10 5.93
C ASN A 435 14.25 20.64 6.70
N PHE A 436 14.72 19.42 6.45
CA PHE A 436 15.75 18.76 7.27
C PHE A 436 16.97 18.29 6.48
N GLY A 437 16.97 18.47 5.16
CA GLY A 437 18.02 18.00 4.27
C GLY A 437 18.17 16.48 4.26
N PRO A 438 19.38 15.94 4.00
CA PRO A 438 19.59 14.50 3.79
C PRO A 438 19.38 13.63 5.04
N ASN A 439 19.24 14.22 6.23
CA ASN A 439 19.07 13.51 7.49
C ASN A 439 17.60 13.13 7.78
N VAL A 440 16.79 12.86 6.74
CA VAL A 440 15.34 12.62 6.87
C VAL A 440 15.00 11.54 7.91
N LYS A 441 15.83 10.50 8.03
CA LYS A 441 15.62 9.38 8.96
C LYS A 441 15.55 9.81 10.44
N ASP A 442 16.32 10.84 10.82
CA ASP A 442 16.40 11.32 12.20
C ASP A 442 15.15 12.14 12.60
N HIS A 443 14.33 12.51 11.61
CA HIS A 443 13.14 13.33 11.78
C HIS A 443 11.84 12.54 11.60
N LEU A 444 11.89 11.27 11.18
CA LEU A 444 10.70 10.48 10.85
C LEU A 444 9.73 10.32 12.03
N GLU A 445 10.22 9.99 13.23
CA GLU A 445 9.37 9.69 14.39
C GLU A 445 8.63 10.93 14.93
N ARG A 446 9.18 12.13 14.68
CA ARG A 446 8.62 13.42 15.16
C ARG A 446 7.77 14.13 14.12
N ASN A 447 7.79 13.69 12.86
CA ASN A 447 7.09 14.32 11.76
C ASN A 447 6.05 13.35 11.20
N GLN A 448 4.99 13.12 11.98
CA GLN A 448 3.84 12.37 11.48
C GLN A 448 3.14 13.17 10.38
N GLY A 449 2.50 12.50 9.44
CA GLY A 449 1.85 13.16 8.32
C GLY A 449 0.58 12.44 7.88
N LYS A 450 -0.21 13.13 7.07
CA LYS A 450 -1.38 12.57 6.40
C LYS A 450 -1.26 12.84 4.90
N GLY A 451 -1.44 11.79 4.11
CA GLY A 451 -1.57 11.85 2.65
C GLY A 451 -3.03 11.82 2.22
N LEU A 452 -3.25 11.71 0.92
CA LEU A 452 -4.56 11.52 0.31
C LEU A 452 -5.17 10.17 0.68
N HIS A 453 -4.38 9.09 0.65
CA HIS A 453 -4.88 7.73 0.85
C HIS A 453 -4.32 7.01 2.08
N THR A 454 -3.22 7.50 2.67
CA THR A 454 -2.59 6.88 3.83
C THR A 454 -2.06 7.93 4.81
N GLY A 455 -1.54 7.50 5.95
CA GLY A 455 -0.84 8.32 6.92
C GLY A 455 0.63 7.91 7.06
N PHE A 456 1.39 8.79 7.69
CA PHE A 456 2.81 8.60 7.98
C PHE A 456 2.99 8.65 9.50
N THR A 457 3.22 7.49 10.11
CA THR A 457 3.52 7.36 11.54
C THR A 457 4.72 6.44 11.66
N PHE A 458 5.90 7.01 11.44
CA PHE A 458 7.12 6.24 11.47
C PHE A 458 7.58 5.96 12.90
N THR A 459 8.07 4.75 13.10
CA THR A 459 8.71 4.35 14.35
C THR A 459 9.93 3.52 14.01
N ARG A 460 11.00 3.68 14.79
CA ARG A 460 12.15 2.78 14.67
C ARG A 460 11.78 1.38 15.13
N VAL A 461 12.19 0.39 14.36
CA VAL A 461 12.13 -1.02 14.75
C VAL A 461 13.48 -1.39 15.33
N VAL A 462 13.47 -1.96 16.52
CA VAL A 462 14.68 -2.36 17.25
C VAL A 462 14.68 -3.86 17.51
N ASN A 463 15.86 -4.43 17.73
CA ASN A 463 15.98 -5.80 18.24
C ASN A 463 15.24 -5.93 19.56
N SER A 464 14.70 -7.12 19.83
CA SER A 464 14.18 -7.46 21.15
C SER A 464 15.30 -7.31 22.17
N VAL A 465 15.13 -6.36 23.08
CA VAL A 465 16.04 -6.10 24.20
C VAL A 465 15.29 -6.29 25.52
N PRO A 466 15.99 -6.53 26.64
CA PRO A 466 15.36 -6.53 27.95
C PRO A 466 14.58 -5.25 28.20
N PHE A 467 13.50 -5.36 28.97
CA PHE A 467 12.62 -4.24 29.30
C PHE A 467 13.41 -3.03 29.82
N GLY A 468 13.11 -1.84 29.29
CA GLY A 468 13.83 -0.59 29.59
C GLY A 468 15.10 -0.34 28.75
N GLY A 469 15.56 -1.33 27.98
CA GLY A 469 16.72 -1.19 27.09
C GLY A 469 16.40 -0.65 25.69
N GLU A 470 15.12 -0.61 25.31
CA GLU A 470 14.66 -0.28 23.94
C GLU A 470 15.14 1.10 23.49
N GLN A 471 15.28 2.05 24.43
CA GLN A 471 15.77 3.38 24.12
C GLN A 471 17.18 3.37 23.54
N PHE A 472 18.04 2.45 23.99
CA PHE A 472 19.44 2.32 23.57
C PHE A 472 19.66 1.28 22.47
N ALA A 473 18.61 0.54 22.09
CA ALA A 473 18.74 -0.50 21.09
C ALA A 473 19.06 0.10 19.71
N PRO A 474 19.98 -0.51 18.94
CA PRO A 474 20.29 -0.04 17.60
C PRO A 474 19.06 -0.16 16.71
N THR A 475 18.84 0.86 15.88
CA THR A 475 17.73 0.88 14.92
C THR A 475 18.00 -0.13 13.81
N GLN A 476 17.10 -1.08 13.65
CA GLN A 476 17.14 -2.03 12.54
C GLN A 476 16.57 -1.45 11.25
N ARG A 477 15.52 -0.65 11.35
CA ARG A 477 14.85 0.04 10.24
C ARG A 477 13.83 1.03 10.78
N TYR A 478 13.29 1.87 9.91
CA TYR A 478 12.09 2.66 10.20
C TYR A 478 10.88 2.02 9.51
N GLU A 479 9.75 1.97 10.21
CA GLU A 479 8.48 1.46 9.69
C GLU A 479 7.39 2.51 9.82
N ASN A 480 6.66 2.77 8.74
CA ASN A 480 5.38 3.44 8.84
C ASN A 480 4.37 2.47 9.46
N GLN A 481 3.99 2.73 10.71
CA GLN A 481 3.05 1.91 11.47
C GLN A 481 1.61 2.44 11.40
N PHE A 482 1.35 3.39 10.50
CA PHE A 482 0.01 3.88 10.27
C PHE A 482 -0.86 2.80 9.63
N VAL A 483 -2.02 2.55 10.24
CA VAL A 483 -3.01 1.56 9.80
C VAL A 483 -4.39 2.16 9.97
N HIS A 484 -5.19 2.17 8.91
CA HIS A 484 -6.61 2.48 8.99
C HIS A 484 -7.37 1.30 9.63
N ILE A 485 -8.34 1.60 10.49
CA ILE A 485 -9.40 0.66 10.83
C ILE A 485 -10.63 1.08 10.03
N LEU A 486 -11.10 0.24 9.12
CA LEU A 486 -12.31 0.49 8.35
C LEU A 486 -13.46 -0.30 8.95
N GLU A 487 -14.60 0.33 9.14
CA GLU A 487 -15.87 -0.31 9.51
C GLU A 487 -16.75 -0.51 8.29
N PHE A 488 -17.36 -1.69 8.18
CA PHE A 488 -18.38 -1.94 7.18
C PHE A 488 -19.73 -1.42 7.66
N ALA A 489 -20.22 -0.35 7.03
CA ALA A 489 -21.47 0.29 7.39
C ALA A 489 -22.17 0.90 6.17
N GLY A 490 -23.46 0.59 6.02
CA GLY A 490 -24.26 0.98 4.88
C GLY A 490 -23.70 0.41 3.58
N TYR A 491 -23.37 -0.89 3.59
CA TYR A 491 -22.89 -1.65 2.43
C TYR A 491 -21.55 -1.17 1.82
N GLN A 492 -20.74 -0.48 2.62
CA GLN A 492 -19.39 -0.05 2.21
C GLN A 492 -18.45 0.07 3.41
N PHE A 493 -17.15 -0.11 3.17
CA PHE A 493 -16.13 0.16 4.17
C PHE A 493 -15.87 1.66 4.31
N ARG A 494 -15.80 2.15 5.55
CA ARG A 494 -15.53 3.55 5.89
C ARG A 494 -14.48 3.65 6.99
N PRO A 495 -13.58 4.64 6.97
CA PRO A 495 -12.54 4.77 7.97
C PRO A 495 -13.14 5.22 9.29
N LEU A 496 -12.73 4.56 10.36
CA LEU A 496 -12.93 5.05 11.72
C LEU A 496 -11.84 6.07 12.07
N PRO A 497 -12.11 7.00 13.01
CA PRO A 497 -11.09 7.93 13.50
C PRO A 497 -9.85 7.18 14.01
N VAL A 498 -8.67 7.67 13.64
CA VAL A 498 -7.42 7.11 14.16
C VAL A 498 -7.30 7.48 15.64
N ILE A 499 -7.20 6.46 16.49
CA ILE A 499 -7.02 6.64 17.93
C ILE A 499 -5.55 7.04 18.18
N PRO A 500 -5.27 8.20 18.79
CA PRO A 500 -3.91 8.57 19.16
C PRO A 500 -3.30 7.51 20.10
N ARG A 501 -2.03 7.17 19.86
CA ARG A 501 -1.29 6.19 20.69
C ARG A 501 -0.93 6.75 22.05
#